data_AF-A0A2D7CND2-F1
#
_entry.id   AF-A0A2D7CND2-F1
#
_cell.length_a   1.000
_cell.length_b   1.000
_cell.length_c   1.000
_cell.angle_alpha   90.00
_cell.angle_beta   90.00
_cell.angle_gamma   90.00
#
_symmetry.space_group_name_H-M   'P 1'
#
loop_
_entity.id
_entity.type
_entity.pdbx_description
1 polymer ?
#
loop_
_entity_poly.entity_id
_entity_poly.type
_entity_poly.pdbx_seq_one_letter_code
_entity_poly.pdbx_strand_id
1 'polypeptide(L)'
;MPIRQIVRDAFQVDELVHQFTVLDVEDGLLETGSEKEVNENKDYSDRYIIEEAQNRLKLLEKQITKLDEEHEDDSTYRIELQFLEQEKDQLQLFLKKWGPQEVFED
;
A
#
# COMPACT_ATOMS: atom_id res chain seq x y z
N MET A 1 -5.58 8.29 -22.12
CA MET A 1 -6.85 8.07 -21.38
C MET A 1 -6.86 8.99 -20.16
N PRO A 2 -8.02 9.38 -19.60
CA PRO A 2 -8.04 9.95 -18.26
C PRO A 2 -7.50 8.91 -17.26
N ILE A 3 -6.74 9.36 -16.26
CA ILE A 3 -6.25 8.46 -15.21
C ILE A 3 -7.43 8.01 -14.34
N ARG A 4 -7.56 6.70 -14.14
CA ARG A 4 -8.56 6.06 -13.27
C ARG A 4 -8.46 6.61 -11.85
N GLN A 5 -9.61 6.84 -11.20
CA GLN A 5 -9.61 7.44 -9.86
C GLN A 5 -8.94 6.55 -8.82
N ILE A 6 -9.07 5.23 -8.93
CA ILE A 6 -8.37 4.29 -8.04
C ILE A 6 -6.85 4.40 -8.16
N VAL A 7 -6.31 4.67 -9.36
CA VAL A 7 -4.87 4.88 -9.55
C VAL A 7 -4.44 6.19 -8.88
N ARG A 8 -5.19 7.29 -9.08
CA ARG A 8 -4.93 8.55 -8.37
C ARG A 8 -4.88 8.37 -6.86
N ASP A 9 -5.85 7.64 -6.32
CA ASP A 9 -5.94 7.38 -4.89
C ASP A 9 -4.82 6.46 -4.40
N ALA A 10 -4.41 5.46 -5.19
CA ALA A 10 -3.29 4.59 -4.87
C ALA A 10 -1.96 5.37 -4.79
N PHE A 11 -1.79 6.41 -5.62
CA PHE A 11 -0.65 7.34 -5.55
C PHE A 11 -0.72 8.33 -4.38
N GLN A 12 -1.67 8.16 -3.45
CA GLN A 12 -1.70 8.84 -2.15
C GLN A 12 -1.44 7.88 -0.98
N VAL A 13 -1.12 6.61 -1.26
CA VAL A 13 -0.80 5.58 -0.27
C VAL A 13 0.68 5.24 -0.40
N ASP A 14 1.45 5.53 0.64
CA ASP A 14 2.92 5.49 0.59
C ASP A 14 3.44 4.08 0.23
N GLU A 15 2.85 3.03 0.82
CA GLU A 15 3.19 1.64 0.51
C GLU A 15 2.90 1.25 -0.95
N LEU A 16 1.83 1.77 -1.55
CA LEU A 16 1.54 1.50 -2.97
C LEU A 16 2.46 2.29 -3.89
N VAL A 17 2.81 3.53 -3.53
CA VAL A 17 3.81 4.31 -4.25
C VAL A 17 5.16 3.60 -4.20
N HIS A 18 5.57 3.07 -3.05
CA HIS A 18 6.80 2.29 -2.92
C HIS A 18 6.77 1.02 -3.78
N GLN A 19 5.65 0.28 -3.77
CA GLN A 19 5.45 -0.86 -4.66
C GLN A 19 5.66 -0.48 -6.13
N PHE A 20 4.97 0.55 -6.62
CA PHE A 20 5.00 0.88 -8.05
C PHE A 20 6.32 1.51 -8.49
N THR A 21 6.92 2.36 -7.66
CA THR A 21 8.08 3.19 -8.06
C THR A 21 9.43 2.58 -7.73
N VAL A 22 9.47 1.61 -6.81
CA VAL A 22 10.70 0.94 -6.40
C VAL A 22 10.63 -0.53 -6.76
N LEU A 23 9.74 -1.29 -6.11
CA LEU A 23 9.77 -2.76 -6.20
C LEU A 23 9.42 -3.25 -7.60
N ASP A 24 8.34 -2.74 -8.19
CA ASP A 24 7.91 -3.12 -9.54
C ASP A 24 8.89 -2.66 -10.62
N VAL A 25 9.64 -1.57 -10.36
CA VAL A 25 10.69 -1.10 -11.28
C VAL A 25 11.93 -1.97 -11.17
N GLU A 26 12.35 -2.30 -9.95
CA GLU A 26 13.50 -3.19 -9.69
C GLU A 26 13.25 -4.61 -10.22
N ASP A 27 12.01 -5.10 -10.12
CA ASP A 27 11.57 -6.40 -10.66
C ASP A 27 11.34 -6.38 -12.18
N GLY A 28 11.39 -5.21 -12.82
CA GLY A 28 11.20 -5.04 -14.26
C GLY A 28 9.75 -5.21 -14.74
N LEU A 29 8.78 -5.07 -13.83
CA LEU A 29 7.35 -5.06 -14.12
C LEU A 29 6.88 -3.69 -14.67
N LEU A 30 7.54 -2.62 -14.23
CA LEU A 30 7.36 -1.25 -14.69
C LEU A 30 8.72 -0.65 -15.10
N GLU A 31 8.71 0.28 -16.05
CA GLU A 31 9.91 1.03 -16.45
C GLU A 31 10.17 2.21 -15.52
N THR A 32 9.12 2.91 -15.06
CA THR A 32 9.24 4.13 -14.26
C THR A 32 8.39 4.14 -13.00
N GLY A 33 7.31 3.35 -12.96
CA GLY A 33 6.37 3.39 -11.85
C GLY A 33 5.45 4.61 -11.86
N SER A 34 5.40 5.36 -12.97
CA SER A 34 4.60 6.59 -13.03
C SER A 34 3.09 6.32 -13.01
N GLU A 35 2.30 7.27 -12.51
CA GLU A 35 0.83 7.18 -12.45
C GLU A 35 0.21 6.87 -13.83
N LYS A 36 0.78 7.46 -14.89
CA LYS A 36 0.35 7.20 -16.26
C LYS A 36 0.63 5.76 -16.69
N GLU A 37 1.82 5.25 -16.37
CA GLU A 37 2.23 3.90 -16.72
C GLU A 37 1.36 2.85 -16.02
N VAL A 38 1.19 2.97 -14.70
CA VAL A 38 0.29 2.11 -13.92
C VAL A 38 -1.14 2.17 -14.47
N ASN A 39 -1.60 3.36 -14.88
CA ASN A 39 -2.93 3.50 -15.45
C ASN A 39 -3.10 2.80 -16.82
N GLU A 40 -2.08 2.84 -17.67
CA GLU A 40 -2.11 2.29 -19.04
C GLU A 40 -1.69 0.80 -19.10
N ASN A 41 -1.02 0.28 -18.07
CA ASN A 41 -0.61 -1.11 -17.99
C ASN A 41 -1.81 -2.04 -17.71
N LYS A 42 -1.99 -3.02 -18.59
CA LYS A 42 -3.10 -4.00 -18.54
C LYS A 42 -3.05 -4.92 -17.32
N ASP A 43 -1.86 -5.16 -16.77
CA ASP A 43 -1.67 -6.07 -15.64
C ASP A 43 -2.06 -5.36 -14.32
N TYR A 44 -2.02 -4.02 -14.30
CA TYR A 44 -2.39 -3.15 -13.17
C TYR A 44 -3.90 -2.80 -13.20
N SER A 45 -4.73 -3.84 -13.26
CA SER A 45 -6.19 -3.70 -13.17
C SER A 45 -6.62 -3.14 -11.80
N ASP A 46 -7.85 -2.60 -11.70
CA ASP A 46 -8.40 -2.15 -10.41
C ASP A 46 -8.35 -3.27 -9.36
N ARG A 47 -8.67 -4.50 -9.78
CA ARG A 47 -8.62 -5.69 -8.92
C ARG A 47 -7.21 -5.96 -8.41
N TYR A 48 -6.21 -5.87 -9.29
CA TYR A 48 -4.80 -6.06 -8.92
C TYR A 48 -4.38 -5.04 -7.86
N ILE A 49 -4.70 -3.75 -8.06
CA ILE A 49 -4.34 -2.69 -7.12
C ILE A 49 -4.98 -2.92 -5.74
N ILE A 50 -6.22 -3.41 -5.69
CA ILE A 50 -6.89 -3.76 -4.44
C ILE A 50 -6.21 -4.97 -3.78
N GLU A 51 -5.92 -6.03 -4.53
CA GLU A 51 -5.24 -7.23 -4.04
C GLU A 51 -3.85 -6.89 -3.49
N GLU A 52 -3.11 -6.00 -4.17
CA GLU A 52 -1.79 -5.54 -3.71
C GLU A 52 -1.91 -4.70 -2.44
N ALA A 53 -2.89 -3.80 -2.34
CA ALA A 53 -3.15 -3.05 -1.11
C ALA A 53 -3.48 -3.97 0.08
N GLN A 54 -4.23 -5.05 -0.14
CA GLN A 54 -4.49 -6.07 0.90
C GLN A 54 -3.22 -6.81 1.30
N ASN A 55 -2.37 -7.17 0.33
CA ASN A 55 -1.10 -7.82 0.58
C ASN A 55 -0.16 -6.92 1.40
N ARG A 56 -0.05 -5.65 1.01
CA ARG A 56 0.74 -4.61 1.70
C ARG A 56 0.29 -4.43 3.15
N LEU A 57 -1.01 -4.31 3.38
CA LEU A 57 -1.57 -4.21 4.73
C LEU A 57 -1.18 -5.42 5.61
N LYS A 58 -1.27 -6.63 5.06
CA LYS A 58 -0.88 -7.86 5.78
C LYS A 58 0.61 -7.92 6.10
N LEU A 59 1.48 -7.43 5.20
CA LEU A 59 2.92 -7.36 5.45
C LEU A 59 3.24 -6.35 6.54
N LEU A 60 2.58 -5.18 6.48
CA LEU A 60 2.74 -4.13 7.46
C LEU A 60 2.29 -4.55 8.86
N GLU A 61 1.15 -5.25 8.98
CA GLU A 61 0.69 -5.80 10.26
C GLU A 61 1.67 -6.82 10.86
N LYS A 62 2.33 -7.63 10.02
CA LYS A 62 3.40 -8.53 10.48
C LYS A 62 4.63 -7.76 10.94
N GLN A 63 4.97 -6.66 10.26
CA GLN A 63 6.11 -5.81 10.65
C GLN A 63 5.85 -5.15 12.00
N ILE A 64 4.65 -4.62 12.23
CA ILE A 64 4.24 -4.08 13.54
C ILE A 64 4.32 -5.15 14.62
N THR A 65 3.74 -6.34 14.38
CA THR A 65 3.80 -7.45 15.35
C THR A 65 5.25 -7.81 15.70
N LYS A 66 6.13 -7.87 14.69
CA LYS A 66 7.54 -8.17 14.90
C LYS A 66 8.26 -7.05 15.67
N LEU A 67 7.95 -5.80 15.37
CA LEU A 67 8.48 -4.64 16.08
C LEU A 67 8.12 -4.69 17.57
N ASP A 68 6.86 -5.02 17.88
CA ASP A 68 6.36 -5.19 19.26
C ASP A 68 7.06 -6.33 20.01
N GLU A 69 7.47 -7.39 19.31
CA GLU A 69 8.17 -8.54 19.89
C GLU A 69 9.68 -8.29 20.11
N GLU A 70 10.32 -7.48 19.26
CA GLU A 70 11.78 -7.34 19.21
C GLU A 70 12.33 -6.13 19.97
N HIS A 71 11.50 -5.13 20.28
CA HIS A 71 11.96 -3.86 20.87
C HIS A 71 11.46 -3.63 22.30
N GLU A 72 12.32 -3.03 23.12
CA GLU A 72 11.87 -2.36 24.35
C GLU A 72 11.13 -1.06 23.98
N ASP A 73 10.13 -0.66 24.77
CA ASP A 73 9.34 0.56 24.56
C ASP A 73 10.18 1.84 24.77
N ASP A 74 11.07 2.09 23.81
CA ASP A 74 11.97 3.24 23.76
C ASP A 74 11.52 4.26 22.70
N SER A 75 12.26 5.37 22.59
CA SER A 75 11.92 6.42 21.63
C SER A 75 12.04 5.99 20.17
N THR A 76 12.93 5.04 19.86
CA THR A 76 13.14 4.55 18.49
C THR A 76 11.94 3.69 18.09
N TYR A 77 11.54 2.76 18.96
CA TYR A 77 10.36 1.93 18.81
C TYR A 77 9.11 2.76 18.54
N ARG A 78 8.85 3.79 19.37
CA ARG A 78 7.65 4.63 19.22
C ARG A 78 7.62 5.42 17.92
N ILE A 79 8.77 5.89 17.46
CA ILE A 79 8.87 6.61 16.19
C ILE A 79 8.59 5.64 15.04
N GLU A 80 9.19 4.45 15.05
CA GLU A 80 8.96 3.44 14.01
C GLU A 80 7.51 2.97 13.99
N LEU A 81 6.93 2.65 15.15
CA LEU A 81 5.52 2.27 15.28
C LEU A 81 4.59 3.34 14.71
N GLN A 82 4.84 4.61 15.02
CA GLN A 82 4.02 5.72 14.50
C GLN A 82 4.04 5.80 12.97
N PHE A 83 5.19 5.55 12.34
CA PHE A 83 5.28 5.51 10.88
C PHE A 83 4.47 4.34 10.31
N LEU A 84 4.62 3.14 10.88
CA LEU A 84 3.90 1.95 10.41
C LEU A 84 2.38 2.08 10.61
N GLU A 85 1.93 2.68 11.72
CA GLU A 85 0.51 2.97 11.96
C GLU A 85 -0.06 3.96 10.94
N GLN A 86 0.71 4.98 10.56
CA GLN A 86 0.29 5.93 9.54
C GLN A 86 0.11 5.26 8.15
N GLU A 87 1.06 4.42 7.74
CA GLU A 87 0.97 3.66 6.48
C GLU A 87 -0.21 2.68 6.51
N LYS A 88 -0.46 2.06 7.67
CA LYS A 88 -1.59 1.16 7.89
C LYS A 88 -2.91 1.90 7.71
N ASP A 89 -3.05 3.08 8.29
CA ASP A 89 -4.26 3.90 8.16
C ASP A 89 -4.53 4.30 6.70
N GLN A 90 -3.50 4.68 5.94
CA GLN A 90 -3.64 4.98 4.51
C GLN A 90 -4.18 3.77 3.72
N LEU A 91 -3.60 2.59 3.94
CA LEU A 91 -4.04 1.34 3.29
C LEU A 91 -5.47 0.97 3.69
N GLN A 92 -5.83 1.09 4.96
CA GLN A 92 -7.19 0.83 5.43
C GLN A 92 -8.21 1.79 4.82
N LEU A 93 -7.90 3.09 4.74
CA LEU A 93 -8.78 4.08 4.09
C LEU A 93 -8.95 3.79 2.60
N PHE A 94 -7.87 3.41 1.91
CA PHE A 94 -7.92 3.01 0.51
C PHE A 94 -8.80 1.77 0.31
N LEU A 95 -8.60 0.72 1.12
CA LEU A 95 -9.36 -0.53 1.05
C LEU A 95 -10.81 -0.36 1.46
N LYS A 96 -11.13 0.53 2.40
CA LYS A 96 -12.52 0.87 2.73
C LYS A 96 -13.24 1.48 1.54
N LYS A 97 -12.54 2.32 0.75
CA LYS A 97 -13.10 3.00 -0.42
C LYS A 97 -13.23 2.08 -1.63
N TRP A 98 -12.24 1.23 -1.89
CA TRP A 98 -12.11 0.47 -3.14
C TRP A 98 -12.22 -1.05 -2.99
N GLY A 99 -11.95 -1.58 -1.80
CA GLY A 99 -11.97 -3.00 -1.51
C GLY A 99 -13.39 -3.58 -1.41
N PRO A 100 -13.47 -4.93 -1.31
CA PRO A 100 -14.75 -5.60 -1.09
C PRO A 100 -15.38 -5.14 0.21
N GLN A 101 -16.63 -4.65 0.13
CA GLN A 101 -17.34 -4.04 1.25
C GLN A 101 -17.69 -5.04 2.37
N GLU A 102 -17.64 -6.34 2.09
CA GLU A 102 -17.90 -7.42 3.06
C GLU A 102 -16.83 -7.52 4.18
N VAL A 103 -15.70 -6.81 4.07
CA VAL A 103 -14.57 -6.90 5.01
C VAL A 103 -14.58 -5.80 6.08
N PHE A 104 -15.42 -4.78 5.95
CA PHE A 104 -15.40 -3.58 6.82
C PHE A 104 -16.76 -3.23 7.46
N GLU A 105 -17.74 -4.13 7.39
CA GLU A 105 -18.98 -4.03 8.17
C GLU A 105 -18.78 -4.67 9.54
N ASP A 106 -18.45 -3.84 10.55
CA ASP A 106 -18.65 -4.12 11.98
C ASP A 106 -19.74 -3.19 12.54
#